data_AF-A0A933WPW6-F1
#
_entry.id   AF-A0A933WPW6-F1
#
_cell.length_a   1.000
_cell.length_b   1.000
_cell.length_c   1.000
_cell.angle_alpha   90.00
_cell.angle_beta   90.00
_cell.angle_gamma   90.00
#
_symmetry.space_group_name_H-M   'P 1'
#
loop_
_entity.id
_entity.type
_entity.pdbx_description
1 polymer ?
#
loop_
_entity_poly.entity_id
_entity_poly.type
_entity_poly.pdbx_seq_one_letter_code
_entity_poly.pdbx_strand_id
1 'polypeptide(L)'
;MKQRSINPVFALILLALALPALAEKTDRDKPVNVESDTAYMDDVKKIGIYEGRVVLIQGTLKVHAQRLEVQQDAEGFSSADAVGAPAYFREKQENSEEYVEGWAKHIEYDGRAEKVKLTGLAHVKRGIDDLRGEVVTYDQKTGQFNAVSATGAPVPGTTRRVHAVIRAKEKTTTKPVAPAPAPALPVAQEKIVIPPPPAAPMEKTLPAPQP
;
A
#
# COMPACT_ATOMS: atom_id res chain seq x y z
N MET A 1 63.34 2.10 -8.92
CA MET A 1 61.92 2.50 -8.80
C MET A 1 61.28 2.38 -10.18
N LYS A 2 60.40 1.40 -10.41
CA LYS A 2 59.77 1.13 -11.73
C LYS A 2 58.32 1.64 -11.68
N GLN A 3 58.05 2.75 -12.36
CA GLN A 3 56.71 3.28 -12.58
C GLN A 3 55.95 2.31 -13.49
N ARG A 4 54.93 1.63 -12.97
CA ARG A 4 54.01 0.82 -13.78
C ARG A 4 52.98 1.78 -14.40
N SER A 5 53.05 1.97 -15.71
CA SER A 5 52.08 2.73 -16.49
C SER A 5 50.71 2.05 -16.43
N ILE A 6 49.73 2.74 -15.86
CA ILE A 6 48.34 2.31 -15.81
C ILE A 6 47.72 2.63 -17.17
N ASN A 7 47.34 1.61 -17.95
CA ASN A 7 46.73 1.78 -19.27
C ASN A 7 45.40 2.53 -19.15
N PRO A 8 45.19 3.67 -19.85
CA PRO A 8 43.98 4.48 -19.74
C PRO A 8 42.74 3.80 -20.35
N VAL A 9 42.93 2.73 -21.13
CA VAL A 9 41.86 1.95 -21.75
C VAL A 9 40.99 1.22 -20.71
N PHE A 10 41.55 0.86 -19.55
CA PHE A 10 40.80 0.18 -18.50
C PHE A 10 39.86 1.13 -17.73
N ALA A 11 40.16 2.44 -17.73
CA ALA A 11 39.32 3.44 -17.08
C ALA A 11 38.06 3.79 -17.92
N LEU A 12 38.10 3.58 -19.24
CA LEU A 12 36.98 3.92 -20.13
C LEU A 12 35.86 2.86 -20.13
N ILE A 13 36.17 1.61 -19.79
CA ILE A 13 35.19 0.52 -19.72
C ILE A 13 34.37 0.57 -18.41
N LEU A 14 34.93 1.13 -17.33
CA LEU A 14 34.25 1.24 -16.03
C LEU A 14 33.21 2.36 -15.96
N LEU A 15 33.22 3.32 -16.88
CA LEU A 15 32.26 4.44 -16.88
C LEU A 15 30.95 4.12 -17.63
N ALA A 16 30.90 3.02 -18.39
CA ALA A 16 29.74 2.67 -19.22
C ALA A 16 28.62 1.91 -18.48
N LEU A 17 28.79 1.57 -17.19
CA LEU A 17 27.79 0.82 -16.41
C LEU A 17 26.94 1.67 -15.45
N ALA A 18 27.10 2.99 -15.43
CA ALA A 18 26.23 3.87 -14.66
C ALA A 18 24.93 4.17 -15.42
N LEU A 19 24.13 3.13 -15.70
CA LEU A 19 22.74 3.35 -16.08
C LEU A 19 22.02 3.94 -14.85
N PRO A 20 21.32 5.07 -14.97
CA PRO A 20 20.49 5.57 -13.89
C PRO A 20 19.43 4.51 -13.62
N ALA A 21 19.48 3.90 -12.44
CA ALA A 21 18.37 3.13 -11.92
C ALA A 21 17.20 4.12 -11.75
N LEU A 22 16.29 4.12 -12.73
CA LEU A 22 15.03 4.84 -12.58
C LEU A 22 14.31 4.22 -11.39
N ALA A 23 14.17 5.00 -10.32
CA ALA A 23 13.38 4.62 -9.16
C ALA A 23 11.95 4.32 -9.66
N GLU A 24 11.53 3.06 -9.50
CA GLU A 24 10.29 2.55 -10.05
C GLU A 24 9.11 3.05 -9.19
N LYS A 25 8.56 4.23 -9.52
CA LYS A 25 7.26 4.70 -9.00
C LYS A 25 6.11 4.01 -9.75
N THR A 26 6.12 2.67 -9.74
CA THR A 26 5.36 1.82 -10.66
C THR A 26 3.85 2.02 -10.60
N ASP A 27 3.30 2.29 -9.41
CA ASP A 27 1.85 2.38 -9.20
C ASP A 27 1.25 3.69 -9.74
N ARG A 28 1.97 4.80 -9.65
CA ARG A 28 1.47 6.12 -10.11
C ARG A 28 1.21 6.16 -11.62
N ASP A 29 2.00 5.41 -12.38
CA ASP A 29 1.85 5.32 -13.83
C ASP A 29 0.79 4.28 -14.26
N LYS A 30 0.19 3.54 -13.31
CA LYS A 30 -0.88 2.61 -13.61
C LYS A 30 -2.21 3.32 -13.79
N PRO A 31 -3.11 2.75 -14.61
CA PRO A 31 -4.48 3.26 -14.73
C PRO A 31 -5.19 3.22 -13.38
N VAL A 32 -5.98 4.26 -13.11
CA VAL A 32 -6.87 4.34 -11.96
C VAL A 32 -8.24 3.80 -12.36
N ASN A 33 -8.74 2.79 -11.65
CA ASN A 33 -10.10 2.30 -11.76
C ASN A 33 -10.88 2.67 -10.51
N VAL A 34 -12.10 3.20 -10.67
CA VAL A 34 -12.99 3.54 -9.55
C VAL A 34 -14.36 2.94 -9.80
N GLU A 35 -14.83 2.14 -8.84
CA GLU A 35 -16.17 1.56 -8.83
C GLU A 35 -16.96 2.16 -7.67
N SER A 36 -18.20 2.59 -7.92
CA SER A 36 -19.10 3.18 -6.93
C SER A 36 -20.56 3.07 -7.35
N ASP A 37 -21.48 3.36 -6.43
CA ASP A 37 -22.92 3.41 -6.72
C ASP A 37 -23.29 4.66 -7.53
N THR A 38 -22.65 5.80 -7.22
CA THR A 38 -22.80 7.05 -7.97
C THR A 38 -21.44 7.71 -8.22
N ALA A 39 -21.37 8.50 -9.30
CA ALA A 39 -20.21 9.28 -9.65
C ALA A 39 -20.65 10.66 -10.16
N TYR A 40 -19.95 11.71 -9.71
CA TYR A 40 -20.09 13.08 -10.18
C TYR A 40 -18.72 13.57 -10.64
N MET A 41 -18.66 14.14 -11.84
CA MET A 41 -17.41 14.62 -12.44
C MET A 41 -17.57 16.08 -12.86
N ASP A 42 -16.61 16.91 -12.46
CA ASP A 42 -16.46 18.29 -12.92
C ASP A 42 -15.11 18.40 -13.65
N ASP A 43 -15.16 18.34 -14.99
CA ASP A 43 -13.98 18.39 -15.84
C ASP A 43 -13.29 19.76 -15.86
N VAL A 44 -14.02 20.82 -15.49
CA VAL A 44 -13.48 22.19 -15.42
C VAL A 44 -12.61 22.33 -14.17
N LYS A 45 -13.10 21.80 -13.04
CA LYS A 45 -12.36 21.82 -11.76
C LYS A 45 -11.43 20.62 -11.58
N LYS A 46 -11.51 19.62 -12.47
CA LYS A 46 -10.80 18.35 -12.37
C LYS A 46 -11.09 17.61 -11.06
N ILE A 47 -12.36 17.61 -10.65
CA ILE A 47 -12.85 16.94 -9.43
C ILE A 47 -13.77 15.78 -9.83
N GLY A 48 -13.54 14.62 -9.25
CA GLY A 48 -14.43 13.46 -9.29
C GLY A 48 -14.89 13.07 -7.88
N ILE A 49 -16.19 13.01 -7.64
CA ILE A 49 -16.80 12.58 -6.38
C ILE A 49 -17.51 11.25 -6.63
N TYR A 50 -17.14 10.23 -5.88
CA TYR A 50 -17.69 8.89 -5.94
C TYR A 50 -18.35 8.55 -4.62
N GLU A 51 -19.58 8.03 -4.64
CA GLU A 51 -20.31 7.70 -3.43
C GLU A 51 -20.97 6.32 -3.53
N GLY A 52 -21.07 5.66 -2.37
CA GLY A 52 -21.64 4.32 -2.22
C GLY A 52 -20.65 3.22 -2.62
N ARG A 53 -20.25 2.42 -1.62
CA ARG A 53 -19.37 1.24 -1.76
C ARG A 53 -18.17 1.47 -2.69
N VAL A 54 -17.47 2.58 -2.48
CA VAL A 54 -16.40 3.01 -3.36
C VAL A 54 -15.20 2.08 -3.24
N VAL A 55 -14.68 1.63 -4.39
CA VAL A 55 -13.43 0.89 -4.53
C VAL A 55 -12.57 1.58 -5.58
N LEU A 56 -11.44 2.15 -5.18
CA LEU A 56 -10.41 2.66 -6.09
C LEU A 56 -9.26 1.66 -6.14
N ILE A 57 -8.78 1.35 -7.35
CA ILE A 57 -7.62 0.50 -7.59
C ILE A 57 -6.68 1.19 -8.56
N GLN A 58 -5.40 1.28 -8.20
CA GLN A 58 -4.33 1.79 -9.07
C GLN A 58 -3.05 0.99 -8.82
N GLY A 59 -2.69 0.09 -9.76
CA GLY A 59 -1.55 -0.81 -9.55
C GLY A 59 -1.75 -1.68 -8.30
N THR A 60 -0.89 -1.52 -7.28
CA THR A 60 -1.06 -2.19 -5.99
C THR A 60 -1.88 -1.40 -4.96
N LEU A 61 -2.12 -0.11 -5.20
CA LEU A 61 -2.96 0.75 -4.35
C LEU A 61 -4.42 0.32 -4.44
N LYS A 62 -5.05 0.14 -3.27
CA LYS A 62 -6.49 -0.09 -3.13
C LYS A 62 -7.04 0.81 -2.05
N VAL A 63 -8.16 1.46 -2.32
CA VAL A 63 -8.89 2.31 -1.36
C VAL A 63 -10.35 1.88 -1.33
N HIS A 64 -10.89 1.73 -0.12
CA HIS A 64 -12.29 1.43 0.12
C HIS A 64 -12.90 2.53 0.99
N ALA A 65 -14.03 3.10 0.55
CA ALA A 65 -14.68 4.19 1.26
C ALA A 65 -16.19 4.22 1.01
N GLN A 66 -16.91 5.02 1.79
CA GLN A 66 -18.31 5.34 1.51
C GLN A 66 -18.43 6.51 0.54
N ARG A 67 -17.50 7.46 0.63
CA ARG A 67 -17.33 8.59 -0.28
C ARG A 67 -15.85 8.78 -0.56
N LEU A 68 -15.52 9.04 -1.82
CA LEU A 68 -14.17 9.37 -2.27
C LEU A 68 -14.24 10.59 -3.18
N GLU A 69 -13.49 11.62 -2.84
CA GLU A 69 -13.27 12.76 -3.72
C GLU A 69 -11.84 12.68 -4.25
N VAL A 70 -11.67 12.82 -5.55
CA VAL A 70 -10.37 12.83 -6.22
C VAL A 70 -10.27 14.15 -6.98
N GLN A 71 -9.19 14.88 -6.77
CA GLN A 71 -8.92 16.10 -7.51
C GLN A 71 -7.55 16.00 -8.16
N GLN A 72 -7.44 16.48 -9.40
CA GLN A 72 -6.15 16.59 -10.08
C GLN A 72 -5.79 18.06 -10.29
N ASP A 73 -4.56 18.43 -9.93
CA ASP A 73 -4.06 19.78 -10.21
C ASP A 73 -3.55 19.93 -11.65
N ALA A 74 -3.21 21.16 -12.04
CA ALA A 74 -2.70 21.46 -13.38
C ALA A 74 -1.31 20.84 -13.65
N GLU A 75 -0.57 20.51 -12.60
CA GLU A 75 0.74 19.85 -12.67
C GLU A 75 0.61 18.31 -12.74
N GLY A 76 -0.63 17.79 -12.66
CA GLY A 76 -0.94 16.38 -12.77
C GLY A 76 -0.91 15.60 -11.45
N PHE A 77 -0.66 16.25 -10.31
CA PHE A 77 -0.74 15.60 -9.00
C PHE A 77 -2.20 15.40 -8.60
N SER A 78 -2.50 14.20 -8.09
CA SER A 78 -3.80 13.87 -7.52
C SER A 78 -3.83 14.04 -6.00
N SER A 79 -4.86 14.68 -5.49
CA SER A 79 -5.28 14.59 -4.09
C SER A 79 -6.50 13.69 -3.99
N ALA A 80 -6.65 13.01 -2.85
CA ALA A 80 -7.80 12.16 -2.59
C ALA A 80 -8.30 12.29 -1.15
N ASP A 81 -9.61 12.39 -1.00
CA ASP A 81 -10.32 12.52 0.27
C ASP A 81 -11.32 11.37 0.41
N ALA A 82 -10.98 10.39 1.25
CA ALA A 82 -11.76 9.19 1.45
C ALA A 82 -12.42 9.19 2.84
N VAL A 83 -13.75 9.12 2.87
CA VAL A 83 -14.55 9.11 4.11
C VAL A 83 -15.31 7.80 4.23
N GLY A 84 -15.31 7.22 5.44
CA GLY A 84 -16.01 5.96 5.71
C GLY A 84 -16.09 5.62 7.19
N ALA A 85 -16.62 4.44 7.50
CA ALA A 85 -16.76 3.93 8.86
C ALA A 85 -16.41 2.43 8.96
N PRO A 86 -15.14 2.02 8.75
CA PRO A 86 -13.98 2.86 8.42
C PRO A 86 -13.74 2.96 6.90
N ALA A 87 -13.06 4.02 6.48
CA ALA A 87 -12.32 4.04 5.22
C ALA A 87 -11.04 3.22 5.37
N TYR A 88 -10.61 2.58 4.29
CA TYR A 88 -9.44 1.70 4.26
C TYR A 88 -8.57 1.99 3.06
N PHE A 89 -7.25 1.91 3.23
CA PHE A 89 -6.31 1.86 2.12
C PHE A 89 -5.28 0.75 2.31
N ARG A 90 -4.74 0.27 1.20
CA ARG A 90 -3.61 -0.65 1.13
C ARG A 90 -2.72 -0.29 -0.04
N GLU A 91 -1.42 -0.26 0.20
CA GLU A 91 -0.41 0.01 -0.82
C GLU A 91 0.82 -0.87 -0.58
N LYS A 92 1.50 -1.31 -1.64
CA LYS A 92 2.79 -1.98 -1.51
C LYS A 92 3.86 -0.94 -1.20
N GLN A 93 4.68 -1.19 -0.18
CA GLN A 93 5.81 -0.32 0.15
C GLN A 93 6.83 -0.34 -0.99
N GLU A 94 7.26 0.84 -1.43
CA GLU A 94 8.33 0.97 -2.42
C GLU A 94 9.60 0.25 -1.93
N ASN A 95 10.23 -0.52 -2.82
CA ASN A 95 11.43 -1.32 -2.53
C ASN A 95 11.24 -2.44 -1.47
N SER A 96 10.00 -2.88 -1.20
CA SER A 96 9.70 -3.99 -0.28
C SER A 96 8.55 -4.86 -0.79
N GLU A 97 8.47 -6.11 -0.30
CA GLU A 97 7.30 -6.98 -0.50
C GLU A 97 6.20 -6.75 0.55
N GLU A 98 6.44 -5.83 1.48
CA GLU A 98 5.49 -5.49 2.55
C GLU A 98 4.39 -4.54 2.05
N TYR A 99 3.21 -4.68 2.65
CA TYR A 99 2.10 -3.76 2.44
C TYR A 99 1.97 -2.82 3.63
N VAL A 100 1.65 -1.57 3.33
CA VAL A 100 1.13 -0.60 4.28
C VAL A 100 -0.38 -0.61 4.16
N GLU A 101 -1.06 -0.87 5.27
CA GLU A 101 -2.51 -0.86 5.37
C GLU A 101 -2.93 0.20 6.38
N GLY A 102 -4.04 0.87 6.13
CA GLY A 102 -4.56 1.88 7.04
C GLY A 102 -6.08 1.92 7.09
N TRP A 103 -6.61 2.14 8.29
CA TRP A 103 -8.03 2.28 8.58
C TRP A 103 -8.25 3.57 9.36
N ALA A 104 -9.25 4.37 8.97
CA ALA A 104 -9.65 5.57 9.70
C ALA A 104 -11.07 5.99 9.32
N LYS A 105 -11.65 6.97 10.01
CA LYS A 105 -12.91 7.59 9.56
C LYS A 105 -12.70 8.44 8.31
N HIS A 106 -11.56 9.11 8.22
CA HIS A 106 -11.19 9.97 7.10
C HIS A 106 -9.72 9.76 6.76
N ILE A 107 -9.43 9.57 5.47
CA ILE A 107 -8.10 9.42 4.93
C ILE A 107 -7.93 10.51 3.86
N GLU A 108 -6.93 11.36 4.04
CA GLU A 108 -6.55 12.43 3.13
C GLU A 108 -5.21 12.06 2.48
N TYR A 109 -5.12 12.18 1.15
CA TYR A 109 -3.89 12.03 0.39
C TYR A 109 -3.58 13.33 -0.35
N ASP A 110 -2.35 13.81 -0.18
CA ASP A 110 -1.81 14.93 -0.93
C ASP A 110 -0.67 14.42 -1.82
N GLY A 111 -0.90 14.34 -3.13
CA GLY A 111 0.09 13.88 -4.10
C GLY A 111 1.29 14.81 -4.29
N ARG A 112 1.14 16.10 -3.99
CA ARG A 112 2.20 17.13 -4.08
C ARG A 112 3.13 17.05 -2.87
N ALA A 113 2.56 16.95 -1.69
CA ALA A 113 3.30 16.73 -0.45
C ALA A 113 3.82 15.28 -0.33
N GLU A 114 3.16 14.33 -1.02
CA GLU A 114 3.31 12.87 -0.86
C GLU A 114 3.05 12.45 0.59
N LYS A 115 1.93 12.91 1.13
CA LYS A 115 1.53 12.66 2.52
C LYS A 115 0.15 12.02 2.58
N VAL A 116 0.03 11.03 3.45
CA VAL A 116 -1.26 10.42 3.82
C VAL A 116 -1.57 10.80 5.26
N LYS A 117 -2.77 11.30 5.52
CA LYS A 117 -3.24 11.64 6.87
C LYS A 117 -4.51 10.85 7.15
N LEU A 118 -4.45 10.05 8.20
CA LEU A 118 -5.55 9.27 8.73
C LEU A 118 -6.10 9.96 9.96
N THR A 119 -7.40 10.19 10.02
CA THR A 119 -8.07 10.88 11.13
C THR A 119 -9.28 10.09 11.64
N GLY A 120 -9.40 10.00 12.96
CA GLY A 120 -10.49 9.34 13.67
C GLY A 120 -10.30 7.83 13.71
N LEU A 121 -9.97 7.30 14.90
CA LEU A 121 -9.68 5.88 15.11
C LEU A 121 -8.61 5.34 14.15
N ALA A 122 -7.60 6.15 13.84
CA ALA A 122 -6.57 5.83 12.87
C ALA A 122 -5.76 4.60 13.32
N HIS A 123 -5.68 3.60 12.46
CA HIS A 123 -4.91 2.38 12.65
C HIS A 123 -4.12 2.12 11.37
N VAL A 124 -2.81 2.02 11.49
CA VAL A 124 -1.89 1.70 10.40
C VAL A 124 -1.15 0.42 10.74
N LYS A 125 -0.98 -0.45 9.76
CA LYS A 125 -0.21 -1.68 9.86
C LYS A 125 0.79 -1.75 8.73
N ARG A 126 2.04 -2.07 9.05
CA ARG A 126 3.11 -2.30 8.07
C ARG A 126 3.81 -3.59 8.40
N GLY A 127 3.58 -4.63 7.60
CA GLY A 127 4.08 -5.98 7.88
C GLY A 127 3.64 -6.48 9.26
N ILE A 128 4.56 -6.53 10.23
CA ILE A 128 4.31 -6.95 11.61
C ILE A 128 4.12 -5.79 12.59
N ASP A 129 4.36 -4.56 12.16
CA ASP A 129 4.22 -3.35 12.96
C ASP A 129 2.76 -2.87 12.95
N ASP A 130 2.28 -2.43 14.11
CA ASP A 130 0.90 -1.94 14.31
C ASP A 130 0.94 -0.61 15.06
N LEU A 131 0.32 0.43 14.47
CA LEU A 131 0.31 1.80 14.97
C LEU A 131 -1.13 2.31 15.07
N ARG A 132 -1.58 2.73 16.25
CA ARG A 132 -2.91 3.32 16.46
C ARG A 132 -2.83 4.71 17.09
N GLY A 133 -3.73 5.60 16.68
CA GLY A 133 -3.86 6.96 17.21
C GLY A 133 -5.21 7.59 16.84
N GLU A 134 -5.41 8.84 17.26
CA GLU A 134 -6.52 9.64 16.74
C GLU A 134 -6.19 10.19 15.36
N VAL A 135 -4.94 10.63 15.18
CA VAL A 135 -4.41 11.08 13.89
C VAL A 135 -3.10 10.33 13.63
N VAL A 136 -2.95 9.78 12.43
CA VAL A 136 -1.68 9.20 11.96
C VAL A 136 -1.33 9.84 10.63
N THR A 137 -0.13 10.42 10.53
CA THR A 137 0.40 10.99 9.29
C THR A 137 1.56 10.14 8.80
N TYR A 138 1.54 9.79 7.53
CA TYR A 138 2.61 9.10 6.83
C TYR A 138 3.19 10.00 5.74
N ASP A 139 4.50 10.22 5.79
CA ASP A 139 5.26 10.95 4.78
C ASP A 139 5.94 9.92 3.85
N GLN A 140 5.46 9.79 2.62
CA GLN A 140 5.94 8.78 1.67
C GLN A 140 7.37 9.08 1.19
N LYS A 141 7.78 10.36 1.14
CA LYS A 141 9.14 10.76 0.72
C LYS A 141 10.20 10.28 1.70
N THR A 142 9.90 10.35 2.99
CA THR A 142 10.85 10.03 4.06
C THR A 142 10.60 8.67 4.71
N GLY A 143 9.45 8.05 4.43
CA GLY A 143 9.02 6.81 5.08
C GLY A 143 8.59 6.99 6.55
N GLN A 144 8.41 8.23 7.01
CA GLN A 144 8.15 8.53 8.43
C GLN A 144 6.68 8.44 8.79
N PHE A 145 6.38 7.82 9.94
CA PHE A 145 5.05 7.76 10.53
C PHE A 145 5.01 8.59 11.80
N ASN A 146 4.02 9.46 11.92
CA ASN A 146 3.74 10.25 13.11
C ASN A 146 2.33 9.94 13.60
N ALA A 147 2.18 9.50 14.85
CA ALA A 147 0.88 9.25 15.44
C ALA A 147 0.66 10.18 16.63
N VAL A 148 -0.56 10.74 16.71
CA VAL A 148 -1.00 11.63 17.78
C VAL A 148 -2.26 11.04 18.40
N SER A 149 -2.36 11.10 19.72
CA SER A 149 -3.56 10.71 20.46
C SER A 149 -4.58 11.86 20.52
N ALA A 150 -5.85 11.54 20.73
CA ALA A 150 -6.90 12.55 20.85
C ALA A 150 -6.56 13.56 21.95
N THR A 151 -6.55 14.85 21.60
CA THR A 151 -6.43 15.97 22.55
C THR A 151 -7.82 16.30 23.12
N GLY A 152 -8.00 16.17 24.44
CA GLY A 152 -9.26 16.50 25.13
C GLY A 152 -9.49 15.71 26.42
N ALA A 153 -10.41 16.20 27.26
CA ALA A 153 -10.70 15.65 28.60
C ALA A 153 -11.02 14.15 28.58
N PRO A 154 -10.54 13.34 29.55
CA PRO A 154 -10.75 11.90 29.60
C PRO A 154 -12.22 11.46 29.51
N VAL A 155 -12.59 10.80 28.40
CA VAL A 155 -13.82 10.02 28.26
C VAL A 155 -13.57 8.65 28.92
N PRO A 156 -14.36 8.26 29.92
CA PRO A 156 -14.25 6.95 30.55
C PRO A 156 -14.42 5.83 29.52
N GLY A 157 -13.45 4.90 29.44
CA GLY A 157 -13.49 3.76 28.51
C GLY A 157 -12.71 3.94 27.20
N THR A 158 -12.09 5.10 26.93
CA THR A 158 -11.25 5.30 25.73
C THR A 158 -9.78 5.49 26.10
N THR A 159 -8.91 4.60 25.62
CA THR A 159 -7.46 4.73 25.77
C THR A 159 -6.92 5.81 24.83
N ARG A 160 -6.50 6.96 25.38
CA ARG A 160 -5.88 8.11 24.66
C ARG A 160 -4.38 7.93 24.43
N ARG A 161 -3.92 6.71 24.19
CA ARG A 161 -2.48 6.45 24.02
C ARG A 161 -2.25 6.01 22.58
N VAL A 162 -1.16 6.49 22.00
CA VAL A 162 -0.63 5.91 20.79
C VAL A 162 -0.17 4.50 21.15
N HIS A 163 -0.73 3.50 20.48
CA HIS A 163 -0.28 2.12 20.62
C HIS A 163 0.62 1.81 19.43
N ALA A 164 1.91 1.62 19.69
CA ALA A 164 2.85 1.11 18.71
C ALA A 164 3.34 -0.27 19.18
N VAL A 165 3.13 -1.29 18.36
CA VAL A 165 3.72 -2.61 18.56
C VAL A 165 4.83 -2.76 17.53
N ILE A 166 6.08 -2.67 17.99
CA ILE A 166 7.29 -2.89 17.17
C ILE A 166 7.84 -4.26 17.58
N ARG A 167 7.85 -5.23 16.65
CA ARG A 167 8.46 -6.54 16.92
C ARG A 167 9.83 -6.60 16.26
N ALA A 168 10.85 -6.99 17.03
CA ALA A 168 12.19 -7.17 16.51
C ALA A 168 12.19 -8.29 15.44
N LYS A 169 12.67 -7.96 14.23
CA LYS A 169 13.11 -8.99 13.27
C LYS A 169 14.43 -9.55 13.82
N GLU A 170 14.43 -10.80 14.27
CA GLU A 170 15.63 -11.46 14.79
C GLU A 170 16.78 -11.41 13.78
N LYS A 171 17.93 -10.89 14.22
CA LYS A 171 19.22 -11.13 13.56
C LYS A 171 19.74 -12.49 14.03
N THR A 172 19.92 -13.41 13.10
CA THR A 172 20.63 -14.67 13.35
C THR A 172 22.11 -14.42 13.63
N THR A 173 22.59 -14.77 14.83
CA THR A 173 23.99 -15.19 15.07
C THR A 173 24.02 -16.33 16.10
N THR A 174 24.72 -17.41 15.76
CA THR A 174 24.87 -18.77 16.35
C THR A 174 25.50 -18.82 17.76
N LYS A 175 24.87 -19.45 18.80
CA LYS A 175 24.94 -20.85 19.36
C LYS A 175 26.20 -21.13 20.27
N PRO A 176 26.21 -21.90 21.42
CA PRO A 176 25.37 -23.06 21.84
C PRO A 176 24.92 -23.17 23.32
N VAL A 177 23.66 -23.59 23.55
CA VAL A 177 23.34 -24.59 24.59
C VAL A 177 22.25 -25.53 24.05
N ALA A 178 22.55 -26.82 24.06
CA ALA A 178 21.64 -27.95 23.91
C ALA A 178 21.98 -28.92 25.08
N PRO A 179 21.07 -29.76 25.62
CA PRO A 179 20.07 -30.53 24.86
C PRO A 179 18.64 -30.62 25.47
N ALA A 180 17.66 -30.72 24.56
CA ALA A 180 16.57 -31.71 24.43
C ALA A 180 16.10 -32.52 25.69
N PRO A 181 14.79 -32.90 25.82
CA PRO A 181 14.08 -33.59 24.73
C PRO A 181 12.60 -33.23 24.50
N ALA A 182 12.23 -33.33 23.22
CA ALA A 182 10.87 -33.57 22.76
C ALA A 182 10.54 -35.08 22.79
N PRO A 183 9.26 -35.45 22.69
CA PRO A 183 8.81 -36.53 21.82
C PRO A 183 8.01 -35.92 20.65
N ALA A 184 8.53 -35.91 19.41
CA ALA A 184 8.41 -36.94 18.35
C ALA A 184 6.96 -37.13 17.83
N LEU A 185 6.55 -36.43 16.74
CA LEU A 185 6.40 -36.88 15.31
C LEU A 185 5.12 -37.72 15.05
N PRO A 186 4.55 -37.84 13.81
CA PRO A 186 4.95 -37.35 12.47
C PRO A 186 3.82 -36.51 11.77
N VAL A 187 3.92 -35.93 10.56
CA VAL A 187 3.56 -36.58 9.27
C VAL A 187 3.56 -35.55 8.11
N ALA A 188 4.07 -36.01 6.97
CA ALA A 188 3.82 -35.70 5.55
C ALA A 188 3.88 -34.27 4.97
N GLN A 189 4.74 -34.15 3.96
CA GLN A 189 4.54 -33.31 2.79
C GLN A 189 3.37 -33.88 1.97
N GLU A 190 2.38 -33.06 1.62
CA GLU A 190 1.48 -33.38 0.51
C GLU A 190 1.31 -32.18 -0.43
N LYS A 191 1.66 -32.45 -1.68
CA LYS A 191 1.61 -31.57 -2.84
C LYS A 191 0.14 -31.35 -3.22
N ILE A 192 -0.38 -30.12 -3.13
CA ILE A 192 -1.70 -29.80 -3.67
C ILE A 192 -1.54 -28.93 -4.91
N VAL A 193 -1.82 -29.58 -6.04
CA VAL A 193 -2.12 -29.01 -7.35
C VAL A 193 -3.48 -28.29 -7.25
N ILE A 194 -3.55 -27.03 -7.66
CA ILE A 194 -4.83 -26.31 -7.80
C ILE A 194 -5.27 -26.41 -9.27
N PRO A 195 -6.49 -26.91 -9.58
CA PRO A 195 -6.99 -27.08 -10.94
C PRO A 195 -7.44 -25.75 -11.58
N PRO A 196 -7.53 -25.68 -12.94
CA PRO A 196 -8.01 -24.49 -13.63
C PRO A 196 -9.50 -24.21 -13.38
N PRO A 197 -9.94 -22.94 -13.44
CA PRO A 197 -11.31 -22.54 -13.17
C PRO A 197 -12.31 -23.06 -14.24
N PRO A 198 -13.56 -23.37 -13.85
CA PRO A 198 -14.58 -23.94 -14.74
C PRO A 198 -15.11 -22.90 -15.74
N ALA A 199 -15.39 -23.38 -16.96
CA ALA A 199 -15.99 -22.62 -18.05
C ALA A 199 -17.43 -22.17 -17.73
N ALA A 200 -17.76 -20.94 -18.13
CA ALA A 200 -19.10 -20.36 -18.02
C ALA A 200 -20.14 -21.18 -18.83
N PRO A 201 -21.39 -21.31 -18.36
CA PRO A 201 -22.43 -22.01 -19.09
C PRO A 201 -22.90 -21.20 -20.30
N MET A 202 -23.02 -21.90 -21.43
CA MET A 202 -23.65 -21.44 -22.66
C MET A 202 -25.14 -21.19 -22.40
N GLU A 203 -25.58 -19.92 -22.50
CA GLU A 203 -27.00 -19.62 -22.61
C GLU A 203 -27.40 -19.47 -24.09
N LYS A 204 -28.50 -20.16 -24.38
CA LYS A 204 -29.05 -20.60 -25.65
C LYS A 204 -29.56 -19.45 -26.52
N THR A 205 -29.11 -19.43 -27.77
CA THR A 205 -29.65 -18.64 -28.88
C THR A 205 -31.16 -18.81 -29.02
N LEU A 206 -31.89 -17.69 -29.04
CA LEU A 206 -33.25 -17.57 -29.59
C LEU A 206 -33.14 -17.16 -31.06
N PRO A 207 -33.93 -17.73 -32.00
CA PRO A 207 -33.68 -17.61 -33.44
C PRO A 207 -34.08 -16.24 -34.04
N ALA A 208 -33.38 -15.88 -35.12
CA ALA A 208 -33.67 -14.74 -35.99
C ALA A 208 -35.03 -14.87 -36.71
N PRO A 209 -35.63 -13.75 -37.16
CA PRO A 209 -36.82 -13.77 -38.01
C PRO A 209 -36.41 -14.12 -39.45
N GLN A 210 -37.18 -15.00 -40.10
CA GLN A 210 -37.10 -15.24 -41.54
C GLN A 210 -38.08 -14.28 -42.27
N PRO A 211 -37.82 -13.94 -43.55
CA PRO A 211 -38.61 -12.98 -44.32
C PRO A 211 -40.04 -13.43 -44.64
#